data_AF-A0A9E1RVL4-F1
#
_entry.id   AF-A0A9E1RVL4-F1
#
_cell.length_a   1.000
_cell.length_b   1.000
_cell.length_c   1.000
_cell.angle_alpha   90.00
_cell.angle_beta   90.00
_cell.angle_gamma   90.00
#
_symmetry.space_group_name_H-M   'P 1'
#
loop_
_entity.id
_entity.type
_entity.pdbx_description
1 polymer ?
#
loop_
_entity_poly.entity_id
_entity_poly.type
_entity_poly.pdbx_seq_one_letter_code
_entity_poly.pdbx_strand_id
1 'polypeptide(L)'
;MKRVKKIGILLAALCFALAGTLMWNASVRAASDQGMELVEEISELIEEAEKSRAADPKFLNELRQALDEYQGPKFVELMKDDFHDGNISRNPRWNTAEGEFTVSQRHGLMAVAPKPEPSEADALAETLKEMEAKKADKGRYTLVQSATLNGKPYVPVGEEIERIQAVIKAEGGPSEMENRLAQLREIRENSGRYTLVQSIFLSGKPSVPVGDEIERTEQAVEKEKAEKAAEMATLAKARAELFTNLAISNAFSVQLELVSRERGGRIEVDIFQGSRRNSGYRLAYNAGVSPGFEILRFGRSGARLLAAHKQVVNLEDGYRHRLLFARDDSGGMSLTLDGRAVLQVSDRSFRDPFAGIALATEGGDFAVREVSVLGVK
;
A
#
# COMPACT_ATOMS: atom_id res chain seq x y z
N MET A 1 -4.64 47.43 54.20
CA MET A 1 -5.58 47.78 53.11
C MET A 1 -6.19 46.48 52.56
N LYS A 2 -7.53 46.40 52.54
CA LYS A 2 -8.49 45.54 51.80
C LYS A 2 -7.96 44.26 51.11
N ARG A 3 -8.64 43.11 51.04
CA ARG A 3 -9.76 42.43 51.74
C ARG A 3 -9.88 41.06 51.00
N VAL A 4 -10.14 39.99 51.74
CA VAL A 4 -10.37 38.60 51.28
C VAL A 4 -11.54 38.46 50.29
N LYS A 5 -11.44 37.54 49.29
CA LYS A 5 -12.50 36.69 48.68
C LYS A 5 -11.82 35.54 47.88
N LYS A 6 -11.81 34.29 48.38
CA LYS A 6 -12.74 33.16 48.15
C LYS A 6 -12.86 32.64 46.69
N ILE A 7 -12.15 31.53 46.45
CA ILE A 7 -12.50 30.25 45.78
C ILE A 7 -13.86 30.19 45.05
N GLY A 8 -13.85 29.67 43.81
CA GLY A 8 -15.00 28.99 43.20
C GLY A 8 -15.03 28.92 41.66
N ILE A 9 -14.54 27.81 41.10
CA ILE A 9 -15.09 27.03 39.97
C ILE A 9 -15.63 27.82 38.76
N LEU A 10 -14.88 27.80 37.65
CA LEU A 10 -15.42 27.77 36.28
C LEU A 10 -14.32 27.34 35.30
N LEU A 11 -14.06 26.04 35.26
CA LEU A 11 -13.20 25.39 34.26
C LEU A 11 -13.97 24.22 33.65
N ALA A 12 -15.12 24.55 33.08
CA ALA A 12 -15.97 23.67 32.29
C ALA A 12 -16.91 24.55 31.45
N ALA A 13 -16.37 25.13 30.39
CA ALA A 13 -17.07 25.67 29.21
C ALA A 13 -16.19 26.75 28.53
N LEU A 14 -15.11 26.35 27.87
CA LEU A 14 -14.70 27.09 26.68
C LEU A 14 -15.00 26.19 25.48
N CYS A 15 -16.20 26.41 24.95
CA CYS A 15 -16.75 25.72 23.81
C CYS A 15 -15.80 25.81 22.62
N PHE A 16 -15.45 24.64 22.09
CA PHE A 16 -15.28 24.43 20.66
C PHE A 16 -16.50 25.00 19.93
N ALA A 17 -16.37 26.20 19.36
CA ALA A 17 -17.01 26.65 18.12
C ALA A 17 -16.81 28.16 17.95
N LEU A 18 -15.82 28.55 17.13
CA LEU A 18 -15.77 29.73 16.24
C LEU A 18 -14.33 30.25 16.12
N ALA A 19 -13.59 29.69 15.16
CA ALA A 19 -12.61 30.45 14.38
C ALA A 19 -12.44 29.73 13.04
N GLY A 20 -13.26 30.13 12.08
CA GLY A 20 -12.98 29.87 10.69
C GLY A 20 -11.72 30.61 10.27
N THR A 21 -10.96 29.92 9.42
CA THR A 21 -10.03 30.45 8.41
C THR A 21 -8.75 31.16 8.88
N LEU A 22 -7.64 30.57 8.41
CA LEU A 22 -6.31 31.16 8.20
C LEU A 22 -5.43 31.29 9.45
N MET A 23 -4.23 30.67 9.38
CA MET A 23 -3.14 30.69 10.37
C MET A 23 -3.22 29.65 11.51
N TRP A 24 -3.14 28.36 11.18
CA TRP A 24 -3.17 27.29 12.19
C TRP A 24 -2.11 26.18 12.04
N ASN A 25 -0.88 26.50 11.59
CA ASN A 25 0.22 25.52 11.60
C ASN A 25 1.44 25.99 12.41
N ALA A 26 1.78 27.29 12.43
CA ALA A 26 2.78 27.80 13.35
C ALA A 26 2.26 27.82 14.80
N SER A 27 0.96 28.07 14.99
CA SER A 27 0.30 28.21 16.28
C SER A 27 -0.03 26.90 16.99
N VAL A 28 -0.18 25.75 16.31
CA VAL A 28 -0.35 24.45 17.01
C VAL A 28 0.97 23.94 17.54
N ARG A 29 2.04 24.06 16.75
CA ARG A 29 3.38 23.67 17.21
C ARG A 29 3.90 24.66 18.25
N ALA A 30 3.70 25.97 18.05
CA ALA A 30 3.98 26.95 19.10
C ALA A 30 3.08 26.77 20.34
N ALA A 31 1.80 26.40 20.21
CA ALA A 31 0.94 26.13 21.36
C ALA A 31 1.23 24.78 22.05
N SER A 32 1.71 23.77 21.32
CA SER A 32 2.21 22.53 21.92
C SER A 32 3.56 22.74 22.58
N ASP A 33 4.45 23.51 21.97
CA ASP A 33 5.78 23.84 22.50
C ASP A 33 5.63 24.75 23.74
N GLN A 34 4.77 25.78 23.69
CA GLN A 34 4.42 26.62 24.85
C GLN A 34 3.65 25.83 25.91
N GLY A 35 2.81 24.87 25.51
CA GLY A 35 2.10 23.99 26.44
C GLY A 35 3.04 23.04 27.18
N MET A 36 4.06 22.53 26.49
CA MET A 36 5.13 21.70 27.06
C MET A 36 6.08 22.51 27.96
N GLU A 37 6.44 23.73 27.54
CA GLU A 37 7.24 24.67 28.35
C GLU A 37 6.51 25.04 29.65
N LEU A 38 5.21 25.33 29.56
CA LEU A 38 4.37 25.60 30.74
C LEU A 38 4.28 24.37 31.67
N VAL A 39 4.16 23.18 31.10
CA VAL A 39 4.16 21.92 31.85
C VAL A 39 5.48 21.71 32.59
N GLU A 40 6.60 21.96 31.93
CA GLU A 40 7.94 21.86 32.49
C GLU A 40 8.12 22.88 33.63
N GLU A 41 7.75 24.14 33.40
CA GLU A 41 7.80 25.21 34.41
C GLU A 41 6.96 24.88 35.65
N ILE A 42 5.70 24.43 35.48
CA ILE A 42 4.85 24.06 36.62
C ILE A 42 5.40 22.82 37.34
N SER A 43 6.02 21.88 36.61
CA SER A 43 6.65 20.69 37.22
C SER A 43 7.84 21.08 38.09
N GLU A 44 8.70 21.99 37.62
CA GLU A 44 9.82 22.54 38.40
C GLU A 44 9.33 23.27 39.66
N LEU A 45 8.28 24.09 39.54
CA LEU A 45 7.68 24.79 40.68
C LEU A 45 7.11 23.82 41.74
N ILE A 46 6.55 22.69 41.31
CA ILE A 46 6.09 21.63 42.22
C ILE A 46 7.26 21.01 42.97
N GLU A 47 8.37 20.69 42.28
CA GLU A 47 9.57 20.13 42.90
C GLU A 47 10.21 21.09 43.91
N GLU A 48 10.29 22.38 43.56
CA GLU A 48 10.81 23.40 44.47
C GLU A 48 9.92 23.58 45.70
N ALA A 49 8.59 23.60 45.51
CA ALA A 49 7.62 23.67 46.60
C ALA A 49 7.69 22.44 47.53
N GLU A 50 7.98 21.26 47.00
CA GLU A 50 8.19 20.04 47.80
C GLU A 50 9.50 20.12 48.60
N LYS A 51 10.62 20.47 47.94
CA LYS A 51 11.94 20.55 48.55
C LYS A 51 12.00 21.57 49.69
N SER A 52 11.34 22.70 49.50
CA SER A 52 11.23 23.77 50.50
C SER A 52 10.12 23.54 51.53
N ARG A 53 9.27 22.52 51.35
CA ARG A 53 8.03 22.28 52.12
C ARG A 53 7.12 23.51 52.16
N ALA A 54 7.09 24.27 51.08
CA ALA A 54 6.30 25.50 50.96
C ALA A 54 4.79 25.23 50.73
N ALA A 55 4.42 24.00 50.37
CA ALA A 55 3.05 23.59 50.14
C ALA A 55 2.73 22.23 50.79
N ASP A 56 1.44 21.96 50.96
CA ASP A 56 0.95 20.69 51.50
C ASP A 56 1.24 19.52 50.52
N PRO A 57 1.78 18.38 50.98
CA PRO A 57 2.13 17.26 50.10
C PRO A 57 0.94 16.68 49.32
N LYS A 58 -0.28 16.71 49.88
CA LYS A 58 -1.46 16.21 49.18
C LYS A 58 -1.84 17.15 48.04
N PHE A 59 -1.78 18.46 48.26
CA PHE A 59 -2.00 19.46 47.21
C PHE A 59 -1.00 19.33 46.06
N LEU A 60 0.30 19.12 46.37
CA LEU A 60 1.31 18.92 45.33
C LEU A 60 1.05 17.66 44.49
N ASN A 61 0.56 16.58 45.10
CA ASN A 61 0.15 15.38 44.36
C ASN A 61 -1.08 15.60 43.50
N GLU A 62 -2.09 16.35 43.97
CA GLU A 62 -3.25 16.74 43.16
C GLU A 62 -2.83 17.60 41.95
N LEU A 63 -1.86 18.51 42.13
CA LEU A 63 -1.34 19.36 41.06
C LEU A 63 -0.58 18.54 40.00
N ARG A 64 0.23 17.55 40.44
CA ARG A 64 0.88 16.59 39.54
C ARG A 64 -0.14 15.80 38.74
N GLN A 65 -1.19 15.32 39.39
CA GLN A 65 -2.24 14.55 38.74
C GLN A 65 -3.00 15.39 37.69
N ALA A 66 -3.29 16.66 37.99
CA ALA A 66 -3.90 17.58 37.03
C ALA A 66 -2.96 17.89 35.84
N LEU A 67 -1.66 18.00 36.08
CA LEU A 67 -0.64 18.15 35.03
C LEU A 67 -0.53 16.92 34.14
N ASP A 68 -0.53 15.71 34.71
CA ASP A 68 -0.54 14.47 33.95
C ASP A 68 -1.84 14.31 33.14
N GLU A 69 -2.99 14.70 33.70
CA GLU A 69 -4.27 14.73 32.98
C GLU A 69 -4.27 15.75 31.84
N TYR A 70 -3.65 16.91 32.05
CA TYR A 70 -3.47 17.95 31.02
C TYR A 70 -2.52 17.51 29.90
N GLN A 71 -1.43 16.83 30.24
CA GLN A 71 -0.50 16.26 29.25
C GLN A 71 -1.13 15.12 28.45
N GLY A 72 -2.19 14.50 28.98
CA GLY A 72 -2.78 13.30 28.41
C GLY A 72 -1.86 12.09 28.54
N PRO A 73 -2.22 10.95 27.94
CA PRO A 73 -1.42 9.75 28.05
C PRO A 73 -0.04 9.92 27.39
N LYS A 74 1.02 9.57 28.13
CA LYS A 74 2.40 9.62 27.64
C LYS A 74 2.63 8.54 26.60
N PHE A 75 2.73 8.97 25.34
CA PHE A 75 3.03 8.09 24.21
C PHE A 75 4.50 7.69 24.21
N VAL A 76 4.77 6.39 24.07
CA VAL A 76 6.09 5.81 23.84
C VAL A 76 6.16 5.22 22.44
N GLU A 77 7.34 5.30 21.82
CA GLU A 77 7.59 4.65 20.54
C GLU A 77 7.60 3.12 20.72
N LEU A 78 6.63 2.46 20.11
CA LEU A 78 6.49 1.01 20.09
C LEU A 78 7.22 0.40 18.90
N MET A 79 7.26 1.13 17.78
CA MET A 79 7.89 0.70 16.55
C MET A 79 8.22 1.91 15.68
N LYS A 80 9.37 1.85 15.01
CA LYS A 80 9.72 2.70 13.89
C LYS A 80 10.44 1.89 12.83
N ASP A 81 10.09 2.12 11.58
CA ASP A 81 10.77 1.57 10.41
C ASP A 81 10.85 2.63 9.32
N ASP A 82 12.04 2.92 8.82
CA ASP A 82 12.30 3.86 7.73
C ASP A 82 12.68 3.16 6.41
N PHE A 83 12.74 1.83 6.42
CA PHE A 83 13.06 0.97 5.28
C PHE A 83 14.40 1.30 4.56
N HIS A 84 15.30 2.10 5.16
CA HIS A 84 16.56 2.47 4.52
C HIS A 84 17.56 1.32 4.49
N ASP A 85 17.39 0.33 5.37
CA ASP A 85 18.24 -0.86 5.45
C ASP A 85 17.93 -1.90 4.36
N GLY A 86 16.83 -1.73 3.61
CA GLY A 86 16.44 -2.66 2.55
C GLY A 86 15.83 -3.96 3.05
N ASN A 87 15.46 -4.07 4.34
CA ASN A 87 15.13 -5.34 4.96
C ASN A 87 13.80 -5.31 5.73
N ILE A 88 12.80 -6.03 5.21
CA ILE A 88 11.51 -6.19 5.91
C ILE A 88 11.52 -7.30 6.96
N SER A 89 12.56 -8.12 7.04
CA SER A 89 12.58 -9.33 7.88
C SER A 89 13.07 -9.10 9.31
N ARG A 90 13.63 -7.92 9.63
CA ARG A 90 14.22 -7.59 10.93
C ARG A 90 14.05 -6.11 11.24
N ASN A 91 13.84 -5.80 12.52
CA ASN A 91 13.82 -4.45 13.10
C ASN A 91 12.91 -3.40 12.41
N PRO A 92 11.57 -3.55 12.45
CA PRO A 92 10.78 -4.68 12.94
C PRO A 92 10.67 -5.81 11.91
N ARG A 93 10.23 -7.00 12.34
CA ARG A 93 9.94 -8.10 11.41
C ARG A 93 8.54 -7.92 10.84
N TRP A 94 8.47 -7.61 9.55
CA TRP A 94 7.25 -7.70 8.76
C TRP A 94 7.09 -9.11 8.19
N ASN A 95 5.84 -9.51 8.00
CA ASN A 95 5.44 -10.78 7.41
C ASN A 95 4.53 -10.47 6.23
N THR A 96 4.85 -11.03 5.07
CA THR A 96 4.00 -10.93 3.88
C THR A 96 2.80 -11.86 4.04
N ALA A 97 1.60 -11.30 3.94
CA ALA A 97 0.35 -12.05 3.93
C ALA A 97 -0.13 -12.31 2.50
N GLU A 98 0.03 -11.34 1.61
CA GLU A 98 -0.43 -11.38 0.23
C GLU A 98 0.49 -10.55 -0.66
N GLY A 99 0.67 -10.95 -1.92
CA GLY A 99 1.50 -10.25 -2.90
C GLY A 99 3.00 -10.30 -2.60
N GLU A 100 3.75 -9.46 -3.32
CA GLU A 100 5.21 -9.32 -3.17
C GLU A 100 5.57 -7.87 -2.82
N PHE A 101 6.68 -7.71 -2.12
CA PHE A 101 7.18 -6.40 -1.71
C PHE A 101 8.66 -6.25 -2.03
N THR A 102 9.04 -5.04 -2.42
CA THR A 102 10.43 -4.65 -2.58
C THR A 102 10.73 -3.47 -1.67
N VAL A 103 11.98 -3.39 -1.22
CA VAL A 103 12.49 -2.25 -0.47
C VAL A 103 13.72 -1.71 -1.17
N SER A 104 13.78 -0.39 -1.33
CA SER A 104 14.97 0.28 -1.84
C SER A 104 15.27 1.53 -1.03
N GLN A 105 16.55 1.89 -0.88
CA GLN A 105 16.95 3.13 -0.19
C GLN A 105 16.26 4.38 -0.78
N ARG A 106 16.12 4.41 -2.11
CA ARG A 106 15.53 5.55 -2.83
C ARG A 106 14.03 5.69 -2.62
N HIS A 107 13.28 4.60 -2.73
CA HIS A 107 11.81 4.66 -2.76
C HIS A 107 11.14 4.15 -1.48
N GLY A 108 11.86 3.40 -0.64
CA GLY A 108 11.31 2.76 0.56
C GLY A 108 10.63 1.45 0.20
N LEU A 109 9.60 1.10 0.96
CA LEU A 109 8.78 -0.07 0.75
C LEU A 109 7.75 0.18 -0.36
N MET A 110 7.64 -0.76 -1.29
CA MET A 110 6.67 -0.75 -2.38
C MET A 110 6.11 -2.15 -2.61
N ALA A 111 4.81 -2.23 -2.92
CA ALA A 111 4.24 -3.46 -3.45
C ALA A 111 4.76 -3.70 -4.87
N VAL A 112 4.98 -4.96 -5.22
CA VAL A 112 5.31 -5.39 -6.58
C VAL A 112 4.04 -5.90 -7.22
N ALA A 113 3.63 -5.27 -8.32
CA ALA A 113 2.51 -5.79 -9.10
C ALA A 113 2.83 -7.23 -9.53
N PRO A 114 1.91 -8.19 -9.30
CA PRO A 114 2.12 -9.55 -9.72
C PRO A 114 2.37 -9.56 -11.23
N LYS A 115 3.41 -10.26 -11.63
CA LYS A 115 3.66 -10.52 -13.03
C LYS A 115 2.61 -11.51 -13.54
N PRO A 116 2.20 -11.42 -14.82
CA PRO A 116 1.45 -12.52 -15.42
C PRO A 116 2.25 -13.82 -15.25
N GLU A 117 1.54 -14.95 -15.22
CA GLU A 117 2.25 -16.23 -15.26
C GLU A 117 3.22 -16.21 -16.44
N PRO A 118 4.48 -16.62 -16.21
CA PRO A 118 5.50 -16.58 -17.25
C PRO A 118 4.97 -17.37 -18.45
N SER A 119 4.94 -16.74 -19.62
CA SER A 119 4.57 -17.45 -20.83
C SER A 119 5.56 -18.59 -21.09
N GLU A 120 5.23 -19.51 -21.99
CA GLU A 120 6.17 -20.55 -22.40
C GLU A 120 7.50 -19.94 -22.89
N ALA A 121 7.46 -18.78 -23.57
CA ALA A 121 8.62 -17.96 -23.92
C ALA A 121 9.41 -17.47 -22.71
N ASP A 122 8.77 -16.98 -21.66
CA ASP A 122 9.45 -16.49 -20.47
C ASP A 122 10.16 -17.64 -19.74
N ALA A 123 9.50 -18.80 -19.63
CA ALA A 123 10.09 -20.01 -19.06
C ALA A 123 11.26 -20.53 -19.90
N LEU A 124 11.11 -20.51 -21.23
CA LEU A 124 12.17 -20.87 -22.16
C LEU A 124 13.31 -19.85 -22.17
N ALA A 125 13.05 -18.57 -21.92
CA ALA A 125 14.07 -17.53 -21.81
C ALA A 125 14.96 -17.69 -20.57
N GLU A 126 14.39 -18.14 -19.45
CA GLU A 126 15.20 -18.48 -18.27
C GLU A 126 16.03 -19.75 -18.54
N THR A 127 15.42 -20.76 -19.16
CA THR A 127 16.11 -21.97 -19.63
C THR A 127 17.24 -21.63 -20.60
N LEU A 128 17.04 -20.65 -21.49
CA LEU A 128 18.04 -20.16 -22.43
C LEU A 128 19.27 -19.62 -21.69
N LYS A 129 19.08 -18.80 -20.65
CA LYS A 129 20.20 -18.27 -19.85
C LYS A 129 21.01 -19.39 -19.20
N GLU A 130 20.33 -20.39 -18.61
CA GLU A 130 21.00 -21.54 -18.00
C GLU A 130 21.80 -22.33 -19.04
N MET A 131 21.22 -22.57 -20.21
CA MET A 131 21.88 -23.28 -21.30
C MET A 131 23.04 -22.48 -21.90
N GLU A 132 22.92 -21.15 -22.03
CA GLU A 132 23.98 -20.26 -22.49
C GLU A 132 25.15 -20.24 -21.50
N ALA A 133 24.88 -20.17 -20.19
CA ALA A 133 25.90 -20.30 -19.15
C ALA A 133 26.59 -21.67 -19.22
N LYS A 134 25.83 -22.75 -19.41
CA LYS A 134 26.36 -24.12 -19.53
C LYS A 134 27.17 -24.31 -20.81
N LYS A 135 26.78 -23.69 -21.93
CA LYS A 135 27.57 -23.64 -23.17
C LYS A 135 28.88 -22.88 -22.97
N ALA A 136 28.86 -21.78 -22.22
CA ALA A 136 30.06 -21.02 -21.89
C ALA A 136 31.04 -21.81 -21.01
N ASP A 137 30.54 -22.58 -20.03
CA ASP A 137 31.33 -23.40 -19.11
C ASP A 137 31.85 -24.71 -19.76
N LYS A 138 30.98 -25.44 -20.47
CA LYS A 138 31.26 -26.82 -20.92
C LYS A 138 31.38 -27.00 -22.43
N GLY A 139 31.16 -25.95 -23.21
CA GLY A 139 31.25 -25.97 -24.66
C GLY A 139 29.97 -26.44 -25.37
N ARG A 140 29.86 -26.06 -26.65
CA ARG A 140 28.65 -26.15 -27.49
C ARG A 140 28.06 -27.55 -27.66
N TYR A 141 28.87 -28.60 -27.59
CA TYR A 141 28.45 -29.99 -27.83
C TYR A 141 28.04 -30.76 -26.57
N THR A 142 28.03 -30.10 -25.40
CA THR A 142 27.56 -30.71 -24.15
C THR A 142 26.11 -31.14 -24.28
N LEU A 143 25.80 -32.40 -23.95
CA LEU A 143 24.43 -32.90 -24.00
C LEU A 143 23.60 -32.36 -22.83
N VAL A 144 22.41 -31.85 -23.16
CA VAL A 144 21.40 -31.37 -22.22
C VAL A 144 20.05 -32.00 -22.54
N GLN A 145 19.20 -32.14 -21.54
CA GLN A 145 17.84 -32.60 -21.77
C GLN A 145 17.06 -31.49 -22.51
N SER A 146 16.44 -31.83 -23.64
CA SER A 146 15.69 -30.86 -24.45
C SER A 146 14.47 -30.36 -23.70
N ALA A 147 14.28 -29.03 -23.73
CA ALA A 147 13.11 -28.34 -23.23
C ALA A 147 12.05 -28.16 -24.34
N THR A 148 12.45 -28.24 -25.60
CA THR A 148 11.60 -27.95 -26.78
C THR A 148 11.06 -29.20 -27.49
N LEU A 149 11.65 -30.38 -27.26
CA LEU A 149 11.25 -31.61 -27.93
C LEU A 149 10.43 -32.55 -27.03
N ASN A 150 9.37 -33.12 -27.59
CA ASN A 150 8.56 -34.16 -26.95
C ASN A 150 9.42 -35.37 -26.54
N GLY A 151 9.15 -35.91 -25.35
CA GLY A 151 9.95 -36.99 -24.77
C GLY A 151 11.28 -36.54 -24.17
N LYS A 152 11.60 -35.24 -24.22
CA LYS A 152 12.76 -34.61 -23.58
C LYS A 152 14.10 -35.34 -23.85
N PRO A 153 14.46 -35.60 -25.12
CA PRO A 153 15.71 -36.30 -25.48
C PRO A 153 16.95 -35.48 -25.10
N TYR A 154 18.11 -36.14 -25.00
CA TYR A 154 19.39 -35.45 -24.83
C TYR A 154 19.92 -34.94 -26.17
N VAL A 155 20.30 -33.66 -26.22
CA VAL A 155 20.71 -32.93 -27.44
C VAL A 155 21.88 -32.00 -27.13
N PRO A 156 22.72 -31.63 -28.13
CA PRO A 156 23.77 -30.64 -27.92
C PRO A 156 23.21 -29.29 -27.46
N VAL A 157 23.80 -28.70 -26.42
CA VAL A 157 23.33 -27.43 -25.83
C VAL A 157 23.29 -26.28 -26.83
N GLY A 158 24.22 -26.26 -27.80
CA GLY A 158 24.20 -25.27 -28.88
C GLY A 158 22.97 -25.35 -29.78
N GLU A 159 22.49 -26.57 -30.06
CA GLU A 159 21.30 -26.78 -30.89
C GLU A 159 20.03 -26.51 -30.10
N GLU A 160 20.01 -26.84 -28.81
CA GLU A 160 18.86 -26.53 -27.95
C GLU A 160 18.70 -25.03 -27.74
N ILE A 161 19.79 -24.29 -27.56
CA ILE A 161 19.80 -22.81 -27.53
C ILE A 161 19.17 -22.23 -28.79
N GLU A 162 19.53 -22.73 -29.97
CA GLU A 162 18.99 -22.25 -31.25
C GLU A 162 17.49 -22.55 -31.38
N ARG A 163 17.03 -23.73 -30.93
CA ARG A 163 15.59 -24.07 -30.87
C ARG A 163 14.84 -23.16 -29.92
N ILE A 164 15.36 -22.97 -28.72
CA ILE A 164 14.75 -22.11 -27.70
C ILE A 164 14.66 -20.66 -28.21
N GLN A 165 15.73 -20.11 -28.79
CA GLN A 165 15.72 -18.77 -29.38
C GLN A 165 14.68 -18.64 -30.50
N ALA A 166 14.47 -19.69 -31.30
CA ALA A 166 13.44 -19.70 -32.34
C ALA A 166 12.02 -19.69 -31.74
N VAL A 167 11.76 -20.43 -30.66
CA VAL A 167 10.47 -20.44 -29.96
C VAL A 167 10.19 -19.11 -29.28
N ILE A 168 11.16 -18.55 -28.54
CA ILE A 168 11.03 -17.23 -27.90
C ILE A 168 10.75 -16.15 -28.94
N LYS A 169 11.43 -16.19 -30.09
CA LYS A 169 11.19 -15.24 -31.18
C LYS A 169 9.78 -15.40 -31.78
N ALA A 170 9.23 -16.60 -31.78
CA ALA A 170 7.87 -16.87 -32.26
C ALA A 170 6.81 -16.38 -31.25
N GLU A 171 7.02 -16.60 -29.95
CA GLU A 171 6.07 -16.20 -28.90
C GLU A 171 6.17 -14.73 -28.47
N GLY A 172 7.36 -14.13 -28.53
CA GLY A 172 7.56 -12.68 -28.38
C GLY A 172 7.20 -11.90 -29.64
N GLY A 173 6.79 -12.59 -30.71
CA GLY A 173 6.33 -12.03 -31.97
C GLY A 173 4.81 -11.76 -31.98
N PRO A 174 4.24 -11.42 -33.16
CA PRO A 174 2.79 -11.28 -33.29
C PRO A 174 2.08 -12.58 -32.89
N SER A 175 0.88 -12.49 -32.29
CA SER A 175 0.10 -13.69 -31.92
C SER A 175 -0.20 -14.59 -33.13
N GLU A 176 -0.61 -15.85 -32.90
CA GLU A 176 -1.01 -16.74 -34.01
C GLU A 176 -2.10 -16.10 -34.88
N MET A 177 -3.05 -15.38 -34.26
CA MET A 177 -4.10 -14.64 -34.95
C MET A 177 -3.54 -13.43 -35.74
N GLU A 178 -2.55 -12.71 -35.20
CA GLU A 178 -1.89 -11.61 -35.91
C GLU A 178 -1.06 -12.10 -37.10
N ASN A 179 -0.36 -13.23 -36.94
CA ASN A 179 0.36 -13.89 -38.03
C ASN A 179 -0.60 -14.37 -39.11
N ARG A 180 -1.72 -14.98 -38.73
CA ARG A 180 -2.78 -15.39 -39.65
C ARG A 180 -3.36 -14.19 -40.40
N LEU A 181 -3.62 -13.09 -39.70
CA LEU A 181 -4.12 -11.86 -40.31
C LEU A 181 -3.14 -11.29 -41.34
N ALA A 182 -1.85 -11.27 -41.03
CA ALA A 182 -0.81 -10.85 -41.97
C ALA A 182 -0.79 -11.72 -43.23
N GLN A 183 -0.83 -13.05 -43.08
CA GLN A 183 -0.91 -13.99 -44.21
C GLN A 183 -2.16 -13.76 -45.07
N LEU A 184 -3.33 -13.57 -44.44
CA LEU A 184 -4.57 -13.33 -45.17
C LEU A 184 -4.53 -12.00 -45.94
N ARG A 185 -3.93 -10.95 -45.35
CA ARG A 185 -3.73 -9.66 -46.03
C ARG A 185 -2.82 -9.79 -47.25
N GLU A 186 -1.74 -10.56 -47.14
CA GLU A 186 -0.85 -10.86 -48.28
C GLU A 186 -1.59 -11.63 -49.38
N ILE A 187 -2.38 -12.66 -49.03
CA ILE A 187 -3.22 -13.39 -50.01
C ILE A 187 -4.18 -12.43 -50.71
N ARG A 188 -4.86 -11.56 -49.96
CA ARG A 188 -5.79 -10.56 -50.51
C ARG A 188 -5.07 -9.62 -51.48
N GLU A 189 -3.88 -9.15 -51.14
CA GLU A 189 -3.08 -8.26 -51.98
C GLU A 189 -2.65 -8.93 -53.29
N ASN A 190 -2.23 -10.20 -53.22
CA ASN A 190 -1.73 -10.94 -54.38
C ASN A 190 -2.84 -11.53 -55.27
N SER A 191 -3.98 -11.91 -54.69
CA SER A 191 -5.01 -12.74 -55.38
C SER A 191 -6.41 -12.13 -55.38
N GLY A 192 -6.64 -11.03 -54.66
CA GLY A 192 -7.91 -10.32 -54.59
C GLY A 192 -8.83 -10.75 -53.44
N ARG A 193 -9.85 -9.94 -53.15
CA ARG A 193 -10.74 -10.10 -51.97
C ARG A 193 -11.56 -11.39 -51.95
N TYR A 194 -11.88 -11.95 -53.11
CA TYR A 194 -12.77 -13.12 -53.25
C TYR A 194 -12.04 -14.46 -53.32
N THR A 195 -10.70 -14.49 -53.18
CA THR A 195 -9.93 -15.73 -53.10
C THR A 195 -10.43 -16.58 -51.94
N LEU A 196 -10.72 -17.86 -52.18
CA LEU A 196 -11.21 -18.76 -51.15
C LEU A 196 -10.07 -19.25 -50.26
N VAL A 197 -10.23 -19.08 -48.95
CA VAL A 197 -9.31 -19.55 -47.91
C VAL A 197 -10.07 -20.41 -46.90
N GLN A 198 -9.38 -21.33 -46.24
CA GLN A 198 -9.99 -22.13 -45.18
C GLN A 198 -10.27 -21.26 -43.95
N SER A 199 -11.52 -21.28 -43.48
CA SER A 199 -11.90 -20.58 -42.26
C SER A 199 -11.44 -21.35 -41.02
N ILE A 200 -10.90 -20.64 -40.04
CA ILE A 200 -10.53 -21.20 -38.73
C ILE A 200 -11.62 -20.99 -37.67
N PHE A 201 -12.58 -20.10 -37.93
CA PHE A 201 -13.65 -19.73 -36.98
C PHE A 201 -14.95 -20.51 -37.16
N LEU A 202 -15.18 -21.04 -38.36
CA LEU A 202 -16.43 -21.72 -38.70
C LEU A 202 -16.31 -23.23 -38.52
N SER A 203 -17.39 -23.85 -38.01
CA SER A 203 -17.47 -25.30 -37.84
C SER A 203 -17.28 -26.03 -39.17
N GLY A 204 -16.53 -27.13 -39.14
CA GLY A 204 -16.19 -27.89 -40.36
C GLY A 204 -15.14 -27.23 -41.26
N LYS A 205 -14.56 -26.08 -40.85
CA LYS A 205 -13.50 -25.34 -41.56
C LYS A 205 -13.81 -25.10 -43.06
N PRO A 206 -14.97 -24.50 -43.39
CA PRO A 206 -15.37 -24.23 -44.77
C PRO A 206 -14.41 -23.26 -45.46
N SER A 207 -14.38 -23.29 -46.79
CA SER A 207 -13.70 -22.28 -47.59
C SER A 207 -14.57 -21.02 -47.69
N VAL A 208 -14.01 -19.86 -47.39
CA VAL A 208 -14.68 -18.55 -47.40
C VAL A 208 -13.85 -17.52 -48.16
N PRO A 209 -14.43 -16.42 -48.69
CA PRO A 209 -13.65 -15.32 -49.24
C PRO A 209 -12.62 -14.78 -48.23
N VAL A 210 -11.39 -14.51 -48.68
CA VAL A 210 -10.30 -14.00 -47.84
C VAL A 210 -10.68 -12.67 -47.18
N GLY A 211 -11.49 -11.83 -47.84
CA GLY A 211 -12.03 -10.62 -47.23
C GLY A 211 -12.85 -10.89 -45.95
N ASP A 212 -13.71 -11.90 -45.98
CA ASP A 212 -14.57 -12.26 -44.85
C ASP A 212 -13.76 -12.91 -43.72
N GLU A 213 -12.75 -13.71 -44.07
CA GLU A 213 -11.86 -14.30 -43.07
C GLU A 213 -10.99 -13.24 -42.39
N ILE A 214 -10.48 -12.25 -43.14
CA ILE A 214 -9.73 -11.10 -42.57
C ILE A 214 -10.57 -10.39 -41.52
N GLU A 215 -11.84 -10.08 -41.81
CA GLU A 215 -12.72 -9.38 -40.87
C GLU A 215 -12.92 -10.19 -39.58
N ARG A 216 -13.07 -11.52 -39.67
CA ARG A 216 -13.15 -12.39 -38.48
C ARG A 216 -11.84 -12.45 -37.70
N THR A 217 -10.71 -12.55 -38.40
CA THR A 217 -9.39 -12.59 -37.75
C THR A 217 -9.08 -11.26 -37.07
N GLU A 218 -9.43 -10.11 -37.66
CA GLU A 218 -9.30 -8.80 -37.02
C GLU A 218 -10.10 -8.72 -35.72
N GLN A 219 -11.35 -9.18 -35.71
CA GLN A 219 -12.16 -9.23 -34.50
C GLN A 219 -11.56 -10.16 -33.43
N ALA A 220 -11.00 -11.29 -33.84
CA ALA A 220 -10.34 -12.22 -32.93
C ALA A 220 -9.07 -11.64 -32.30
N VAL A 221 -8.24 -10.95 -33.09
CA VAL A 221 -7.04 -10.24 -32.60
C VAL A 221 -7.43 -9.16 -31.58
N GLU A 222 -8.44 -8.35 -31.89
CA GLU A 222 -8.89 -7.30 -30.97
C GLU A 222 -9.47 -7.89 -29.69
N LYS A 223 -10.18 -9.02 -29.79
CA LYS A 223 -10.68 -9.75 -28.62
C LYS A 223 -9.54 -10.29 -27.75
N GLU A 224 -8.53 -10.93 -28.34
CA GLU A 224 -7.34 -11.44 -27.64
C GLU A 224 -6.59 -10.31 -26.91
N LYS A 225 -6.41 -9.17 -27.58
CA LYS A 225 -5.81 -7.96 -26.98
C LYS A 225 -6.63 -7.42 -25.82
N ALA A 226 -7.96 -7.38 -25.96
CA ALA A 226 -8.84 -6.93 -24.90
C ALA A 226 -8.83 -7.87 -23.68
N GLU A 227 -8.79 -9.18 -23.90
CA GLU A 227 -8.69 -10.18 -22.83
C GLU A 227 -7.35 -10.05 -22.10
N LYS A 228 -6.22 -9.96 -22.82
CA LYS A 228 -4.90 -9.73 -22.22
C LYS A 228 -4.81 -8.40 -21.47
N ALA A 229 -5.41 -7.33 -22.02
CA ALA A 229 -5.48 -6.05 -21.33
C ALA A 229 -6.32 -6.12 -20.05
N ALA A 230 -7.43 -6.87 -20.05
CA ALA A 230 -8.26 -7.08 -18.87
C ALA A 230 -7.55 -7.90 -17.79
N GLU A 231 -6.79 -8.93 -18.17
CA GLU A 231 -5.92 -9.69 -17.25
C GLU A 231 -4.87 -8.78 -16.62
N MET A 232 -4.12 -8.03 -17.43
CA MET A 232 -3.11 -7.09 -16.94
C MET A 232 -3.72 -6.01 -16.03
N ALA A 233 -4.93 -5.52 -16.35
CA ALA A 233 -5.64 -4.57 -15.50
C ALA A 233 -6.09 -5.19 -14.16
N THR A 234 -6.35 -6.50 -14.13
CA THR A 234 -6.67 -7.23 -12.91
C THR A 234 -5.43 -7.42 -12.03
N LEU A 235 -4.31 -7.82 -12.63
CA LEU A 235 -3.02 -7.94 -11.95
C LEU A 235 -2.53 -6.60 -11.39
N ALA A 236 -2.70 -5.52 -12.14
CA ALA A 236 -2.36 -4.17 -11.68
C ALA A 236 -3.20 -3.69 -10.48
N LYS A 237 -4.34 -4.33 -10.21
CA LYS A 237 -5.21 -4.06 -9.05
C LYS A 237 -5.10 -5.13 -7.97
N ALA A 238 -4.21 -6.10 -8.13
CA ALA A 238 -4.04 -7.16 -7.15
C ALA A 238 -3.67 -6.57 -5.79
N ARG A 239 -4.16 -7.23 -4.75
CA ARG A 239 -3.91 -6.84 -3.38
C ARG A 239 -2.54 -7.34 -2.95
N ALA A 240 -1.83 -6.51 -2.21
CA ALA A 240 -0.62 -6.90 -1.48
C ALA A 240 -0.79 -6.48 -0.03
N GLU A 241 -0.40 -7.33 0.92
CA GLU A 241 -0.51 -7.07 2.35
C GLU A 241 0.76 -7.54 3.07
N LEU A 242 1.33 -6.67 3.90
CA LEU A 242 2.33 -7.01 4.90
C LEU A 242 1.85 -6.61 6.28
N PHE A 243 2.31 -7.32 7.30
CA PHE A 243 1.93 -7.02 8.68
C PHE A 243 3.04 -7.31 9.67
N THR A 244 2.99 -6.64 10.81
CA THR A 244 3.84 -6.93 11.95
C THR A 244 3.00 -7.08 13.20
N ASN A 245 3.38 -8.02 14.06
CA ASN A 245 2.73 -8.23 15.34
C ASN A 245 3.38 -7.31 16.37
N LEU A 246 2.58 -6.44 16.97
CA LEU A 246 3.00 -5.44 17.91
C LEU A 246 1.86 -5.19 18.89
N ALA A 247 2.11 -5.32 20.19
CA ALA A 247 1.12 -4.94 21.19
C ALA A 247 0.94 -3.42 21.18
N ILE A 248 -0.21 -2.95 20.75
CA ILE A 248 -0.55 -1.52 20.66
C ILE A 248 -1.72 -1.26 21.61
N SER A 249 -1.58 -0.30 22.51
CA SER A 249 -2.64 0.11 23.45
C SER A 249 -3.88 0.66 22.75
N ASN A 250 -5.00 0.79 23.47
CA ASN A 250 -6.24 1.30 22.89
C ASN A 250 -6.16 2.79 22.50
N ALA A 251 -5.28 3.55 23.15
CA ALA A 251 -4.83 4.87 22.69
C ALA A 251 -3.52 4.69 21.91
N PHE A 252 -3.45 5.20 20.68
CA PHE A 252 -2.29 5.03 19.81
C PHE A 252 -2.12 6.21 18.86
N SER A 253 -0.94 6.33 18.27
CA SER A 253 -0.67 7.21 17.14
C SER A 253 0.16 6.47 16.09
N VAL A 254 -0.27 6.52 14.84
CA VAL A 254 0.41 5.89 13.70
C VAL A 254 0.77 6.97 12.70
N GLN A 255 2.06 7.13 12.45
CA GLN A 255 2.58 7.99 11.40
C GLN A 255 2.95 7.13 10.19
N LEU A 256 2.49 7.55 9.01
CA LEU A 256 2.91 7.01 7.73
C LEU A 256 3.48 8.14 6.88
N GLU A 257 4.70 7.97 6.38
CA GLU A 257 5.24 8.83 5.33
C GLU A 257 5.11 8.15 3.97
N LEU A 258 4.35 8.78 3.07
CA LEU A 258 3.89 8.20 1.81
C LEU A 258 4.29 9.09 0.63
N VAL A 259 4.71 8.46 -0.47
CA VAL A 259 4.75 9.06 -1.80
C VAL A 259 3.76 8.29 -2.67
N SER A 260 2.83 9.00 -3.33
CA SER A 260 1.96 8.41 -4.36
C SER A 260 2.41 8.91 -5.73
N ARG A 261 2.45 8.03 -6.72
CA ARG A 261 2.99 8.36 -8.06
C ARG A 261 1.96 8.27 -9.18
N GLU A 262 0.81 7.63 -8.94
CA GLU A 262 -0.23 7.49 -9.94
C GLU A 262 -1.61 7.75 -9.36
N ARG A 263 -2.49 8.27 -10.21
CA ARG A 263 -3.91 8.42 -9.87
C ARG A 263 -4.59 7.09 -10.09
N GLY A 264 -4.67 6.30 -9.03
CA GLY A 264 -5.33 5.00 -9.06
C GLY A 264 -4.86 4.12 -7.92
N GLY A 265 -5.72 3.16 -7.56
CA GLY A 265 -5.46 2.25 -6.46
C GLY A 265 -5.74 2.83 -5.08
N ARG A 266 -5.46 2.02 -4.09
CA ARG A 266 -5.79 2.27 -2.69
C ARG A 266 -4.66 1.76 -1.81
N ILE A 267 -4.29 2.54 -0.80
CA ILE A 267 -3.41 2.09 0.29
C ILE A 267 -4.16 2.14 1.62
N GLU A 268 -3.96 1.12 2.43
CA GLU A 268 -4.64 0.89 3.69
C GLU A 268 -3.61 0.71 4.81
N VAL A 269 -3.91 1.31 5.97
CA VAL A 269 -3.20 1.11 7.23
C VAL A 269 -4.21 0.52 8.23
N ASP A 270 -4.00 -0.74 8.59
CA ASP A 270 -4.88 -1.49 9.48
C ASP A 270 -4.25 -1.65 10.85
N ILE A 271 -4.98 -1.28 11.90
CA ILE A 271 -4.65 -1.57 13.29
C ILE A 271 -5.58 -2.67 13.77
N PHE A 272 -5.05 -3.89 13.89
CA PHE A 272 -5.86 -5.11 14.02
C PHE A 272 -5.79 -5.72 15.42
N GLN A 273 -6.88 -6.37 15.83
CA GLN A 273 -6.95 -7.24 17.00
C GLN A 273 -6.91 -8.72 16.60
N GLY A 274 -6.29 -9.53 17.46
CA GLY A 274 -6.23 -10.98 17.32
C GLY A 274 -5.28 -11.48 16.23
N SER A 275 -4.89 -12.76 16.31
CA SER A 275 -3.92 -13.38 15.41
C SER A 275 -4.40 -13.56 13.97
N ARG A 276 -5.73 -13.56 13.75
CA ARG A 276 -6.34 -13.66 12.41
C ARG A 276 -6.46 -12.32 11.68
N ARG A 277 -6.11 -11.21 12.34
CA ARG A 277 -6.17 -9.85 11.78
C ARG A 277 -7.52 -9.49 11.14
N ASN A 278 -8.63 -10.04 11.66
CA ASN A 278 -9.95 -9.93 11.05
C ASN A 278 -10.90 -8.96 11.77
N SER A 279 -10.37 -8.13 12.66
CA SER A 279 -11.09 -7.05 13.33
C SER A 279 -10.15 -5.92 13.68
N GLY A 280 -10.60 -4.68 13.58
CA GLY A 280 -9.77 -3.52 13.86
C GLY A 280 -10.28 -2.23 13.23
N TYR A 281 -9.40 -1.24 13.12
CA TYR A 281 -9.63 0.00 12.39
C TYR A 281 -8.74 0.08 11.17
N ARG A 282 -9.28 0.66 10.10
CA ARG A 282 -8.60 0.87 8.82
C ARG A 282 -8.62 2.34 8.47
N LEU A 283 -7.45 2.92 8.25
CA LEU A 283 -7.30 4.15 7.47
C LEU A 283 -7.09 3.75 6.01
N ALA A 284 -7.83 4.36 5.08
CA ALA A 284 -7.60 4.17 3.65
C ALA A 284 -7.43 5.49 2.91
N TYR A 285 -6.49 5.53 1.98
CA TYR A 285 -6.33 6.58 0.98
C TYR A 285 -6.73 6.03 -0.40
N ASN A 286 -7.62 6.73 -1.11
CA ASN A 286 -8.06 6.38 -2.46
C ASN A 286 -7.48 7.39 -3.45
N ALA A 287 -6.48 6.96 -4.23
CA ALA A 287 -5.74 7.86 -5.11
C ALA A 287 -6.60 8.38 -6.27
N GLY A 288 -6.64 9.70 -6.45
CA GLY A 288 -7.32 10.35 -7.58
C GLY A 288 -8.85 10.26 -7.59
N VAL A 289 -9.48 9.70 -6.56
CA VAL A 289 -10.95 9.54 -6.49
C VAL A 289 -11.53 10.07 -5.17
N SER A 290 -12.85 10.26 -5.13
CA SER A 290 -13.58 10.67 -3.93
C SER A 290 -14.44 9.50 -3.42
N PRO A 291 -14.44 9.20 -2.10
CA PRO A 291 -13.74 9.92 -1.04
C PRO A 291 -12.23 9.67 -1.04
N GLY A 292 -11.41 10.72 -0.86
CA GLY A 292 -9.95 10.60 -0.87
C GLY A 292 -9.40 9.89 0.37
N PHE A 293 -10.05 10.02 1.52
CA PHE A 293 -9.72 9.26 2.73
C PHE A 293 -10.94 8.68 3.40
N GLU A 294 -10.76 7.54 4.05
CA GLU A 294 -11.79 6.86 4.83
C GLU A 294 -11.21 6.29 6.12
N ILE A 295 -12.01 6.33 7.19
CA ILE A 295 -11.77 5.56 8.41
C ILE A 295 -12.89 4.54 8.51
N LEU A 296 -12.53 3.26 8.58
CA LEU A 296 -13.46 2.14 8.71
C LEU A 296 -13.18 1.35 9.98
N ARG A 297 -14.22 0.74 10.53
CA ARG A 297 -14.13 -0.34 11.50
C ARG A 297 -14.39 -1.66 10.78
N PHE A 298 -13.46 -2.60 10.84
CA PHE A 298 -13.65 -3.93 10.26
C PHE A 298 -13.77 -5.01 11.33
N GLY A 299 -14.45 -6.10 10.98
CA GLY A 299 -14.72 -7.23 11.85
C GLY A 299 -15.20 -8.45 11.05
N ARG A 300 -15.56 -9.52 11.75
CA ARG A 300 -16.09 -10.75 11.12
C ARG A 300 -17.34 -10.52 10.27
N SER A 301 -18.13 -9.49 10.59
CA SER A 301 -19.35 -9.13 9.86
C SER A 301 -19.09 -8.15 8.69
N GLY A 302 -17.83 -7.87 8.38
CA GLY A 302 -17.42 -6.94 7.32
C GLY A 302 -16.91 -5.60 7.85
N ALA A 303 -16.76 -4.63 6.93
CA ALA A 303 -16.31 -3.28 7.23
C ALA A 303 -17.48 -2.29 7.33
N ARG A 304 -17.38 -1.35 8.26
CA ARG A 304 -18.30 -0.24 8.45
C ARG A 304 -17.53 1.07 8.31
N LEU A 305 -17.96 1.92 7.37
CA LEU A 305 -17.45 3.27 7.24
C LEU A 305 -17.82 4.10 8.48
N LEU A 306 -16.83 4.70 9.14
CA LEU A 306 -17.01 5.58 10.28
C LEU A 306 -16.94 7.06 9.86
N ALA A 307 -15.96 7.41 9.01
CA ALA A 307 -15.78 8.75 8.48
C ALA A 307 -15.15 8.72 7.08
N ALA A 308 -15.41 9.76 6.28
CA ALA A 308 -14.85 9.89 4.93
C ALA A 308 -14.61 11.37 4.57
N HIS A 309 -13.50 11.64 3.89
CA HIS A 309 -13.18 12.93 3.31
C HIS A 309 -13.71 12.94 1.88
N LYS A 310 -14.89 13.51 1.67
CA LYS A 310 -15.68 13.40 0.41
C LYS A 310 -15.19 14.35 -0.70
N GLN A 311 -13.88 14.55 -0.78
CA GLN A 311 -13.22 15.28 -1.85
C GLN A 311 -12.06 14.44 -2.34
N VAL A 312 -11.68 14.65 -3.61
CA VAL A 312 -10.44 14.11 -4.13
C VAL A 312 -9.29 14.78 -3.39
N VAL A 313 -8.37 13.99 -2.88
CA VAL A 313 -7.07 14.46 -2.36
C VAL A 313 -6.02 14.02 -3.37
N ASN A 314 -5.11 14.93 -3.72
CA ASN A 314 -4.04 14.65 -4.68
C ASN A 314 -2.71 14.58 -3.95
N LEU A 315 -2.25 13.35 -3.66
CA LEU A 315 -0.91 13.07 -3.12
C LEU A 315 0.08 12.69 -4.23
N GLU A 316 -0.38 12.68 -5.48
CA GLU A 316 0.38 12.32 -6.68
C GLU A 316 1.20 13.50 -7.22
N ASP A 317 1.74 14.32 -6.31
CA ASP A 317 2.53 15.51 -6.63
C ASP A 317 4.05 15.25 -6.61
N GLY A 318 4.45 13.99 -6.35
CA GLY A 318 5.84 13.54 -6.28
C GLY A 318 6.55 13.88 -4.97
N TYR A 319 5.86 14.51 -4.01
CA TYR A 319 6.39 14.80 -2.70
C TYR A 319 6.04 13.73 -1.67
N ARG A 320 6.77 13.76 -0.56
CA ARG A 320 6.49 12.94 0.61
C ARG A 320 5.42 13.64 1.44
N HIS A 321 4.32 12.94 1.69
CA HIS A 321 3.26 13.37 2.58
C HIS A 321 3.30 12.59 3.89
N ARG A 322 2.88 13.25 4.96
CA ARG A 322 2.79 12.67 6.28
C ARG A 322 1.33 12.50 6.69
N LEU A 323 0.92 11.26 6.89
CA LEU A 323 -0.36 10.91 7.48
C LEU A 323 -0.16 10.61 8.96
N LEU A 324 -1.01 11.16 9.83
CA LEU A 324 -1.07 10.81 11.24
C LEU A 324 -2.48 10.30 11.56
N PHE A 325 -2.57 9.02 11.89
CA PHE A 325 -3.80 8.38 12.36
C PHE A 325 -3.68 8.13 13.86
N ALA A 326 -4.46 8.87 14.65
CA ALA A 326 -4.41 8.79 16.10
C ALA A 326 -5.75 8.37 16.68
N ARG A 327 -5.69 7.66 17.81
CA ARG A 327 -6.82 7.27 18.63
C ARG A 327 -6.53 7.63 20.09
N ASP A 328 -7.47 8.30 20.75
CA ASP A 328 -7.42 8.56 22.19
C ASP A 328 -8.08 7.44 23.00
N ASP A 329 -7.92 7.48 24.31
CA ASP A 329 -8.46 6.51 25.27
C ASP A 329 -10.00 6.51 25.35
N SER A 330 -10.63 7.62 24.97
CA SER A 330 -12.08 7.76 24.84
C SER A 330 -12.62 7.18 23.52
N GLY A 331 -11.75 6.68 22.64
CA GLY A 331 -12.09 6.17 21.32
C GLY A 331 -12.34 7.24 20.27
N GLY A 332 -12.01 8.50 20.56
CA GLY A 332 -11.86 9.54 19.55
C GLY A 332 -10.71 9.19 18.61
N MET A 333 -10.91 9.41 17.31
CA MET A 333 -9.98 9.10 16.25
C MET A 333 -9.85 10.28 15.31
N SER A 334 -8.64 10.54 14.84
CA SER A 334 -8.36 11.63 13.91
C SER A 334 -7.37 11.21 12.84
N LEU A 335 -7.53 11.83 11.66
CA LEU A 335 -6.55 11.79 10.58
C LEU A 335 -6.06 13.21 10.34
N THR A 336 -4.74 13.40 10.32
CA THR A 336 -4.11 14.61 9.77
C THR A 336 -3.26 14.26 8.55
N LEU A 337 -3.21 15.18 7.59
CA LEU A 337 -2.36 15.16 6.42
C LEU A 337 -1.47 16.40 6.46
N ASP A 338 -0.16 16.20 6.50
CA ASP A 338 0.85 17.28 6.57
C ASP A 338 0.55 18.30 7.68
N GLY A 339 0.10 17.77 8.84
CA GLY A 339 -0.28 18.54 10.02
C GLY A 339 -1.67 19.18 9.98
N ARG A 340 -2.41 19.08 8.87
CA ARG A 340 -3.78 19.60 8.74
C ARG A 340 -4.80 18.51 9.05
N ALA A 341 -5.77 18.79 9.91
CA ALA A 341 -6.85 17.85 10.19
C ALA A 341 -7.72 17.58 8.95
N VAL A 342 -7.94 16.30 8.66
CA VAL A 342 -8.73 15.81 7.50
C VAL A 342 -10.01 15.12 7.96
N LEU A 343 -9.92 14.28 8.99
CA LEU A 343 -11.05 13.55 9.58
C LEU A 343 -11.01 13.55 11.09
N GLN A 344 -12.18 13.53 11.70
CA GLN A 344 -12.38 13.26 13.12
C GLN A 344 -13.65 12.41 13.30
N VAL A 345 -13.60 11.42 14.17
CA VAL A 345 -14.72 10.52 14.48
C VAL A 345 -14.52 9.91 15.87
N SER A 346 -15.57 9.38 16.50
CA SER A 346 -15.44 8.60 17.73
C SER A 346 -16.08 7.23 17.56
N ASP A 347 -15.39 6.18 17.97
CA ASP A 347 -15.91 4.81 18.00
C ASP A 347 -15.31 4.04 19.19
N ARG A 348 -16.17 3.48 20.04
CA ARG A 348 -15.80 2.79 21.29
C ARG A 348 -15.98 1.26 21.21
N SER A 349 -15.98 0.72 19.98
CA SER A 349 -16.29 -0.69 19.75
C SER A 349 -15.18 -1.63 20.23
N PHE A 350 -13.93 -1.16 20.19
CA PHE A 350 -12.78 -1.91 20.71
C PHE A 350 -12.32 -1.28 22.03
N ARG A 351 -12.19 -2.12 23.07
CA ARG A 351 -11.70 -1.74 24.40
C ARG A 351 -10.38 -2.42 24.76
N ASP A 352 -10.11 -3.57 24.16
CA ASP A 352 -8.86 -4.30 24.36
C ASP A 352 -7.71 -3.69 23.53
N PRO A 353 -6.44 -4.00 23.86
CA PRO A 353 -5.29 -3.68 23.02
C PRO A 353 -5.38 -4.29 21.62
N PHE A 354 -4.65 -3.70 20.67
CA PHE A 354 -4.45 -4.21 19.33
C PHE A 354 -3.20 -5.10 19.27
N ALA A 355 -3.23 -6.06 18.34
CA ALA A 355 -2.22 -7.10 18.17
C ALA A 355 -1.17 -6.76 17.10
N GLY A 356 -1.39 -5.70 16.31
CA GLY A 356 -0.39 -5.22 15.36
C GLY A 356 -0.93 -4.24 14.33
N ILE A 357 -0.09 -3.99 13.33
CA ILE A 357 -0.34 -3.11 12.20
C ILE A 357 -0.11 -3.86 10.89
N ALA A 358 -0.97 -3.63 9.91
CA ALA A 358 -0.79 -4.10 8.54
C ALA A 358 -0.83 -2.92 7.56
N LEU A 359 -0.04 -3.04 6.49
CA LEU A 359 -0.09 -2.17 5.34
C LEU A 359 -0.59 -3.01 4.17
N ALA A 360 -1.58 -2.50 3.45
CA ALA A 360 -2.07 -3.14 2.26
C ALA A 360 -2.23 -2.16 1.11
N THR A 361 -2.04 -2.63 -0.11
CA THR A 361 -2.33 -1.89 -1.33
C THR A 361 -3.27 -2.70 -2.20
N GLU A 362 -4.19 -2.04 -2.89
CA GLU A 362 -5.03 -2.62 -3.93
C GLU A 362 -4.79 -1.82 -5.21
N GLY A 363 -3.84 -2.30 -6.01
CA GLY A 363 -3.19 -1.51 -7.06
C GLY A 363 -2.55 -0.23 -6.57
N GLY A 364 -2.27 0.69 -7.50
CA GLY A 364 -1.62 1.96 -7.19
C GLY A 364 -0.10 1.85 -7.13
N ASP A 365 0.55 2.99 -7.33
CA ASP A 365 1.98 3.15 -7.15
C ASP A 365 2.27 3.97 -5.88
N PHE A 366 2.48 3.25 -4.78
CA PHE A 366 2.72 3.79 -3.46
C PHE A 366 4.10 3.39 -2.93
N ALA A 367 4.81 4.40 -2.43
CA ALA A 367 6.09 4.24 -1.76
C ALA A 367 5.97 4.66 -0.29
N VAL A 368 6.13 3.71 0.62
CA VAL A 368 6.16 3.99 2.07
C VAL A 368 7.60 4.24 2.50
N ARG A 369 7.84 5.43 3.04
CA ARG A 369 9.15 5.92 3.46
C ARG A 369 9.41 5.77 4.94
N GLU A 370 8.35 5.79 5.75
CA GLU A 370 8.45 5.60 7.20
C GLU A 370 7.11 5.10 7.73
N VAL A 371 7.17 4.21 8.72
CA VAL A 371 6.06 3.87 9.61
C VAL A 371 6.55 4.05 11.04
N SER A 372 5.83 4.81 11.86
CA SER A 372 6.05 4.88 13.29
C SER A 372 4.74 4.64 14.03
N VAL A 373 4.81 3.87 15.11
CA VAL A 373 3.68 3.56 15.99
C VAL A 373 4.06 3.95 17.40
N LEU A 374 3.25 4.84 17.97
CA LEU A 374 3.29 5.20 19.37
C LEU A 374 2.08 4.60 20.09
N GLY A 375 2.26 4.24 21.35
CA GLY A 375 1.19 3.81 22.24
C GLY A 375 1.47 4.20 23.67
N VAL A 376 0.57 3.85 24.56
CA VAL A 376 0.61 4.10 26.00
C VAL A 376 1.06 2.82 26.69
N LYS A 377 1.95 2.95 27.68
CA LYS A 377 2.40 1.83 28.51
C LYS A 377 1.51 1.62 29.73
#